data_AF-A0A9X7E577-F1
#
_entry.id   AF-A0A9X7E577-F1
#
_cell.length_a   1.000
_cell.length_b   1.000
_cell.length_c   1.000
_cell.angle_alpha   90.00
_cell.angle_beta   90.00
_cell.angle_gamma   90.00
#
_symmetry.space_group_name_H-M   'P 1'
#
loop_
_entity.id
_entity.type
_entity.pdbx_description
1 polymer ?
#
loop_
_entity_poly.entity_id
_entity_poly.type
_entity_poly.pdbx_seq_one_letter_code
_entity_poly.pdbx_strand_id
1 'polypeptide(L)'
;MGVIAYNEEDVKLLARLMRAEAEGEGQQGMLMVGNVGVNRVRGNCLDFKKVRNLRQMVYQNPGGFEATQKGYFYQRAREQDIALARRTIQGQRFWPANFALWFFRPEGPCPPTWYNQQNSGRFKKHCFFQPSGEDCPSVY
;
A
#
# COMPACT_ATOMS: atom_id res chain seq x y z
N MET A 1 2.86 -12.89 14.77
CA MET A 1 2.36 -11.52 15.07
C MET A 1 2.60 -10.66 13.85
N GLY A 2 1.65 -9.80 13.48
CA GLY A 2 1.83 -8.80 12.43
C GLY A 2 2.23 -7.44 13.01
N VAL A 3 2.65 -6.52 12.15
CA VAL A 3 3.01 -5.14 12.54
C VAL A 3 1.78 -4.24 12.71
N ILE A 4 0.59 -4.75 12.41
CA ILE A 4 -0.72 -4.11 12.62
C ILE A 4 -1.72 -5.17 13.11
N ALA A 5 -2.83 -4.75 13.72
CA ALA A 5 -3.93 -5.65 14.04
C ALA A 5 -4.69 -6.05 12.76
N TYR A 6 -5.06 -7.33 12.65
CA TYR A 6 -5.79 -7.87 11.51
C TYR A 6 -6.58 -9.13 11.88
N ASN A 7 -7.64 -9.41 11.13
CA ASN A 7 -8.29 -10.71 11.07
C ASN A 7 -8.22 -11.29 9.65
N GLU A 8 -8.77 -12.48 9.43
CA GLU A 8 -8.73 -13.17 8.13
C GLU A 8 -9.47 -12.43 7.01
N GLU A 9 -10.54 -11.70 7.32
CA GLU A 9 -11.25 -10.89 6.34
C GLU A 9 -10.42 -9.67 5.92
N ASP A 10 -9.62 -9.11 6.82
CA ASP A 10 -8.68 -8.04 6.50
C ASP A 10 -7.56 -8.53 5.57
N VAL A 11 -7.05 -9.75 5.78
CA VAL A 11 -6.04 -10.37 4.90
C VAL A 11 -6.62 -10.55 3.50
N LYS A 12 -7.85 -11.07 3.38
CA LYS A 12 -8.54 -11.23 2.09
C LYS A 12 -8.85 -9.88 1.44
N LEU A 13 -9.19 -8.86 2.23
CA LEU A 13 -9.42 -7.50 1.75
C LEU A 13 -8.14 -6.91 1.14
N LEU A 14 -7.02 -7.00 1.87
CA LEU A 14 -5.72 -6.55 1.39
C LEU A 14 -5.26 -7.32 0.14
N ALA A 15 -5.46 -8.64 0.10
CA ALA A 15 -5.12 -9.47 -1.05
C ALA A 15 -5.87 -9.03 -2.33
N ARG A 16 -7.18 -8.75 -2.22
CA ARG A 16 -7.99 -8.23 -3.32
C ARG A 16 -7.51 -6.86 -3.79
N LEU A 17 -7.14 -6.00 -2.84
CA LEU A 17 -6.59 -4.68 -3.14
C LEU A 17 -5.28 -4.78 -3.91
N MET A 18 -4.31 -5.55 -3.40
CA MET A 18 -2.99 -5.73 -4.01
C MET A 18 -3.11 -6.25 -5.45
N ARG A 19 -4.02 -7.19 -5.69
CA ARG A 19 -4.31 -7.71 -7.03
C ARG A 19 -4.88 -6.62 -7.93
N ALA A 20 -5.92 -5.93 -7.48
CA ALA A 20 -6.58 -4.91 -8.30
C ALA A 20 -5.64 -3.75 -8.70
N GLU A 21 -4.71 -3.39 -7.83
CA GLU A 21 -3.76 -2.28 -8.05
C GLU A 21 -2.50 -2.69 -8.83
N ALA A 22 -2.05 -3.94 -8.71
CA ALA A 22 -0.71 -4.32 -9.18
C ALA A 22 -0.59 -5.73 -9.80
N GLU A 23 -1.69 -6.38 -10.18
CA GLU A 23 -1.65 -7.68 -10.85
C GLU A 23 -0.78 -7.66 -12.12
N GLY A 24 -0.89 -6.63 -12.96
CA GLY A 24 -0.04 -6.47 -14.15
C GLY A 24 1.43 -6.19 -13.84
N GLU A 25 1.75 -5.76 -12.62
CA GLU A 25 3.11 -5.52 -12.15
C GLU A 25 3.76 -6.78 -11.55
N GLY A 26 2.98 -7.85 -11.39
CA GLY A 26 3.41 -9.13 -10.84
C GLY A 26 3.49 -9.14 -9.31
N GLN A 27 3.87 -10.29 -8.74
CA GLN A 27 3.87 -10.50 -7.28
C GLN A 27 4.67 -9.44 -6.51
N GLN A 28 5.80 -8.99 -7.07
CA GLN A 28 6.62 -7.96 -6.46
C GLN A 28 5.90 -6.59 -6.39
N GLY A 29 5.17 -6.22 -7.44
CA GLY A 29 4.36 -4.99 -7.43
C GLY A 29 3.20 -5.08 -6.43
N MET A 30 2.56 -6.25 -6.34
CA MET A 30 1.53 -6.52 -5.35
C MET A 30 2.06 -6.34 -3.92
N LEU A 31 3.24 -6.88 -3.61
CA LEU A 31 3.89 -6.71 -2.30
C LEU A 31 4.15 -5.23 -1.97
N MET A 32 4.54 -4.42 -2.94
CA MET A 32 4.77 -2.99 -2.75
C MET A 32 3.48 -2.22 -2.43
N VAL A 33 2.37 -2.53 -3.11
CA VAL A 33 1.04 -1.98 -2.76
C VAL A 33 0.66 -2.41 -1.34
N GLY A 34 0.92 -3.66 -1.00
CA GLY A 34 0.68 -4.17 0.35
C GLY A 34 1.52 -3.45 1.41
N ASN A 35 2.78 -3.11 1.13
CA ASN A 35 3.60 -2.29 2.02
C ASN A 35 3.02 -0.89 2.20
N VAL A 36 2.63 -0.21 1.12
CA VAL A 36 2.01 1.11 1.22
C VAL A 36 0.77 1.04 2.13
N GLY A 37 -0.10 0.05 1.92
CA GLY A 37 -1.29 -0.12 2.74
C GLY A 37 -0.98 -0.35 4.23
N VAL A 38 -0.04 -1.26 4.54
CA VAL A 38 0.36 -1.53 5.93
C VAL A 38 1.05 -0.32 6.56
N ASN A 39 1.89 0.39 5.82
CA ASN A 39 2.57 1.60 6.26
C ASN A 39 1.56 2.73 6.57
N ARG A 40 0.48 2.88 5.80
CA ARG A 40 -0.59 3.85 6.09
C ARG A 40 -1.27 3.57 7.43
N VAL A 41 -1.56 2.31 7.72
CA VAL A 41 -2.17 1.89 8.99
C VAL A 41 -1.21 2.09 10.17
N ARG A 42 0.07 1.76 9.98
CA ARG A 42 1.10 1.89 11.02
C ARG A 42 1.52 3.35 11.26
N GLY A 43 1.59 4.13 10.18
CA GLY A 43 2.13 5.48 10.16
C GLY A 43 1.30 6.47 10.98
N ASN A 44 -0.03 6.45 10.81
CA ASN A 44 -0.95 7.33 11.52
C ASN A 44 -0.47 8.81 11.52
N CYS A 45 0.03 9.27 10.39
CA CYS A 45 0.69 10.57 10.21
C CYS A 45 0.22 11.21 8.90
N LEU A 46 0.47 12.52 8.74
CA LEU A 46 0.09 13.29 7.55
C LEU A 46 -1.38 13.04 7.13
N ASP A 47 -1.60 12.59 5.90
CA ASP A 47 -2.92 12.29 5.32
C ASP A 47 -3.61 11.08 5.99
N PHE A 48 -2.87 10.24 6.71
CA PHE A 48 -3.32 8.94 7.20
C PHE A 48 -3.60 8.90 8.72
N LYS A 49 -3.69 10.05 9.40
CA LYS A 49 -3.99 10.15 10.86
C LYS A 49 -5.32 9.52 11.30
N LYS A 50 -6.24 9.28 10.37
CA LYS A 50 -7.54 8.65 10.62
C LYS A 50 -7.60 7.18 10.17
N VAL A 51 -6.50 6.65 9.64
CA VAL A 51 -6.41 5.27 9.13
C VAL A 51 -5.83 4.38 10.22
N ARG A 52 -6.69 3.63 10.92
CA ARG A 52 -6.32 2.82 12.08
C ARG A 52 -6.39 1.31 11.84
N ASN A 53 -6.99 0.89 10.73
CA ASN A 53 -7.09 -0.53 10.34
C ASN A 53 -7.12 -0.68 8.81
N LEU A 54 -6.97 -1.92 8.34
CA LEU A 54 -6.92 -2.23 6.91
C LEU A 54 -8.21 -1.85 6.17
N ARG A 55 -9.37 -2.00 6.79
CA ARG A 55 -10.65 -1.61 6.19
C ARG A 55 -10.71 -0.10 5.95
N GLN A 56 -10.33 0.71 6.94
CA GLN A 56 -10.26 2.16 6.81
C GLN A 56 -9.23 2.57 5.75
N MET A 57 -8.09 1.87 5.67
CA MET A 57 -7.06 2.14 4.66
C MET A 57 -7.55 1.85 3.24
N VAL A 58 -8.25 0.73 3.03
CA VAL A 58 -8.76 0.34 1.71
C VAL A 58 -9.85 1.31 1.23
N TYR A 59 -10.76 1.70 2.12
CA TYR A 59 -11.92 2.54 1.78
C TYR A 59 -11.74 4.02 2.15
N GLN A 60 -10.51 4.48 2.38
CA GLN A 60 -10.27 5.88 2.75
C GLN A 60 -10.70 6.83 1.62
N ASN A 61 -11.19 8.01 2.00
CA ASN A 61 -11.49 9.09 1.06
C ASN A 61 -11.22 10.43 1.78
N PRO A 62 -10.36 11.32 1.23
CA PRO A 62 -9.57 11.21 -0.01
C PRO A 62 -8.32 10.31 0.11
N GLY A 63 -7.63 10.08 -1.02
CA GLY A 63 -6.40 9.28 -1.09
C GLY A 63 -6.61 7.76 -1.09
N GLY A 64 -7.85 7.32 -1.34
CA GLY A 64 -8.23 5.92 -1.47
C GLY A 64 -7.78 5.29 -2.77
N PHE A 65 -8.11 4.01 -2.90
CA PHE A 65 -7.74 3.19 -4.05
C PHE A 65 -8.87 3.17 -5.07
N GLU A 66 -8.56 3.39 -6.34
CA GLU A 66 -9.55 3.34 -7.42
C GLU A 66 -10.14 1.92 -7.56
N ALA A 67 -9.36 0.89 -7.18
CA ALA A 67 -9.81 -0.49 -7.16
C ALA A 67 -11.17 -0.70 -6.47
N THR A 68 -11.49 0.03 -5.39
CA THR A 68 -12.75 -0.20 -4.64
C THR A 68 -14.01 0.17 -5.43
N GLN A 69 -13.86 0.92 -6.51
CA GLN A 69 -14.94 1.32 -7.42
C GLN A 69 -15.19 0.29 -8.54
N LYS A 70 -14.28 -0.67 -8.72
CA LYS A 70 -14.33 -1.65 -9.81
C LYS A 70 -14.88 -2.98 -9.33
N GLY A 71 -15.83 -3.57 -10.05
CA GLY A 71 -16.46 -4.85 -9.69
C GLY A 71 -15.46 -6.00 -9.47
N TYR A 72 -14.34 -6.02 -10.23
CA TYR A 72 -13.27 -7.00 -10.09
C TYR A 72 -12.65 -7.08 -8.69
N PHE A 73 -12.62 -5.97 -7.96
CA PHE A 73 -12.10 -5.92 -6.58
C PHE A 73 -12.90 -6.79 -5.62
N TYR A 74 -14.20 -7.00 -5.86
CA TYR A 74 -15.07 -7.79 -4.98
C TYR A 74 -15.02 -9.29 -5.25
N GLN A 75 -14.32 -9.74 -6.30
CA GLN A 75 -14.11 -11.16 -6.55
C GLN A 75 -13.27 -11.81 -5.44
N ARG A 76 -13.40 -13.14 -5.29
CA ARG A 76 -12.68 -13.91 -4.27
C ARG A 76 -11.16 -13.70 -4.35
N ALA A 77 -10.53 -13.57 -3.18
CA ALA A 77 -9.08 -13.53 -3.05
C ALA A 77 -8.46 -14.90 -3.39
N ARG A 78 -7.38 -14.92 -4.17
CA ARG A 78 -6.64 -16.15 -4.48
C ARG A 78 -5.69 -16.49 -3.34
N GLU A 79 -5.39 -17.77 -3.15
CA GLU A 79 -4.49 -18.23 -2.08
C GLU A 79 -3.09 -17.60 -2.19
N GLN A 80 -2.58 -17.46 -3.42
CA GLN A 80 -1.32 -16.77 -3.68
C GLN A 80 -1.36 -15.30 -3.21
N ASP A 81 -2.45 -14.58 -3.44
CA ASP A 81 -2.56 -13.15 -3.10
C ASP A 81 -2.69 -12.99 -1.59
N ILE A 82 -3.40 -13.92 -0.93
CA ILE A 82 -3.49 -14.03 0.53
C ILE A 82 -2.10 -14.24 1.13
N ALA A 83 -1.29 -15.14 0.56
CA ALA A 83 0.07 -15.38 1.03
C ALA A 83 0.93 -14.10 0.92
N LEU A 84 0.83 -13.34 -0.17
CA LEU A 84 1.53 -12.06 -0.33
C LEU A 84 1.04 -11.02 0.69
N ALA A 85 -0.27 -10.89 0.91
CA ALA A 85 -0.83 -9.96 1.89
C ALA A 85 -0.35 -10.27 3.32
N ARG A 86 -0.23 -11.55 3.68
CA ARG A 86 0.33 -11.94 4.99
C ARG A 86 1.77 -11.49 5.15
N ARG A 87 2.60 -11.59 4.10
CA ARG A 87 4.02 -11.18 4.16
C ARG A 87 4.15 -9.69 4.51
N THR A 88 3.32 -8.83 3.91
CA THR A 88 3.37 -7.39 4.19
C THR A 88 2.81 -7.07 5.59
N ILE A 89 1.74 -7.74 6.02
CA ILE A 89 1.19 -7.63 7.38
C ILE A 89 2.19 -8.11 8.44
N GLN A 90 3.02 -9.10 8.12
CA GLN A 90 4.12 -9.58 8.97
C GLN A 90 5.32 -8.63 9.01
N GLY A 91 5.28 -7.52 8.27
CA GLY A 91 6.31 -6.49 8.29
C GLY A 91 7.43 -6.68 7.27
N GLN A 92 7.32 -7.62 6.33
CA GLN A 92 8.29 -7.70 5.23
C GLN A 92 8.19 -6.44 4.39
N ARG A 93 9.32 -5.77 4.15
CA ARG A 93 9.42 -4.53 3.37
C ARG A 93 10.11 -4.79 2.04
N PHE A 94 9.63 -4.13 0.98
CA PHE A 94 10.12 -4.31 -0.38
C PHE A 94 10.42 -2.95 -1.01
N TRP A 95 11.65 -2.79 -1.52
CA TRP A 95 12.05 -1.57 -2.22
C TRP A 95 11.33 -1.44 -3.58
N PRO A 96 10.87 -0.24 -3.97
CA PRO A 96 11.02 1.08 -3.32
C PRO A 96 9.93 1.44 -2.29
N ALA A 97 9.03 0.53 -1.94
CA ALA A 97 7.89 0.79 -1.08
C ALA A 97 8.14 0.58 0.42
N ASN A 98 9.39 0.42 0.86
CA ASN A 98 9.74 0.10 2.26
C ASN A 98 9.03 0.99 3.28
N PHE A 99 9.03 2.30 3.01
CA PHE A 99 8.44 3.36 3.85
C PHE A 99 7.42 4.20 3.08
N ALA A 100 7.09 3.80 1.85
CA ALA A 100 6.22 4.59 1.00
C ALA A 100 4.80 4.62 1.58
N LEU A 101 4.16 5.79 1.53
CA LEU A 101 2.74 5.96 1.84
C LEU A 101 1.92 6.36 0.61
N TRP A 102 2.58 6.82 -0.44
CA TRP A 102 1.95 7.20 -1.70
C TRP A 102 2.62 6.49 -2.87
N PHE A 103 1.83 6.20 -3.89
CA PHE A 103 2.33 5.81 -5.20
C PHE A 103 1.35 6.27 -6.27
N PHE A 104 1.85 6.46 -7.49
CA PHE A 104 1.00 6.66 -8.66
C PHE A 104 1.74 6.23 -9.93
N ARG A 105 1.01 6.16 -11.05
CA ARG A 105 1.56 5.88 -12.38
C ARG A 105 1.68 7.19 -13.18
N PRO A 106 2.88 7.77 -13.32
CA PRO A 106 3.06 8.92 -14.22
C PRO A 106 3.02 8.48 -15.69
N GLU A 107 2.78 9.44 -16.58
CA GLU A 107 2.97 9.26 -18.03
C GLU A 107 4.45 9.28 -18.42
N GLY A 108 5.30 9.98 -17.64
CA GLY A 108 6.72 10.20 -17.92
C GLY A 108 7.68 9.71 -16.83
N PRO A 109 8.85 10.36 -16.64
CA PRO A 109 9.74 10.06 -15.53
C PRO A 109 9.07 10.35 -14.19
N CYS A 110 9.48 9.64 -13.14
CA CYS A 110 8.96 9.93 -11.80
C CYS A 110 9.42 11.33 -11.37
N PRO A 111 8.53 12.19 -10.87
CA PRO A 111 8.96 13.48 -10.31
C PRO A 111 9.84 13.24 -9.07
N PRO A 112 10.74 14.18 -8.74
CA PRO A 112 11.57 14.07 -7.54
C PRO A 112 10.74 14.08 -6.26
N THR A 113 9.60 14.78 -6.28
CA THR A 113 8.67 14.90 -5.15
C THR A 113 7.22 14.85 -5.60
N TRP A 114 6.34 14.38 -4.71
CA TRP A 114 4.88 14.46 -4.89
C TRP A 114 4.22 14.76 -3.54
N TYR A 115 3.30 15.73 -3.47
CA TYR A 115 2.75 16.25 -2.20
C TYR A 115 3.81 16.63 -1.15
N ASN A 116 4.93 17.22 -1.57
CA ASN A 116 6.11 17.53 -0.75
C ASN A 116 6.82 16.30 -0.14
N GLN A 117 6.52 15.09 -0.63
CA GLN A 117 7.13 13.84 -0.17
C GLN A 117 8.20 13.39 -1.16
N GLN A 118 9.30 12.82 -0.66
CA GLN A 118 10.43 12.41 -1.50
C GLN A 118 10.14 11.12 -2.28
N ASN A 119 10.56 11.09 -3.53
CA ASN A 119 10.53 9.88 -4.34
C ASN A 119 11.51 8.83 -3.80
N SER A 120 11.00 7.66 -3.44
CA SER A 120 11.78 6.53 -2.93
C SER A 120 12.23 5.56 -4.02
N GLY A 121 11.70 5.71 -5.23
CA GLY A 121 12.08 4.96 -6.41
C GLY A 121 10.89 4.58 -7.30
N ARG A 122 11.22 3.89 -8.40
CA ARG A 122 10.26 3.39 -9.38
C ARG A 122 10.30 1.87 -9.41
N PHE A 123 9.13 1.25 -9.37
CA PHE A 123 8.99 -0.15 -9.78
C PHE A 123 8.06 -0.22 -10.97
N LYS A 124 8.63 -0.60 -12.12
CA LYS A 124 7.93 -0.71 -13.41
C LYS A 124 7.10 0.55 -13.70
N LYS A 125 5.76 0.52 -13.58
CA LYS A 125 4.89 1.66 -13.89
C LYS A 125 4.60 2.57 -12.70
N HIS A 126 4.90 2.16 -11.48
CA HIS A 126 4.59 2.93 -10.27
C HIS A 126 5.81 3.64 -9.69
N CYS A 127 5.64 4.91 -9.37
CA CYS A 127 6.59 5.71 -8.59
C CYS A 127 6.09 5.77 -7.14
N PHE A 128 7.00 5.61 -6.20
CA PHE A 128 6.70 5.53 -4.78
C PHE A 128 7.27 6.73 -4.05
N PHE A 129 6.54 7.21 -3.04
CA PHE A 129 6.92 8.38 -2.26
C PHE A 129 6.78 8.09 -0.78
N GLN A 130 7.80 8.49 -0.03
CA GLN A 130 7.91 8.23 1.41
C GLN A 130 7.98 9.55 2.20
N PRO A 131 7.43 9.56 3.42
CA PRO A 131 7.49 10.73 4.28
C PRO A 131 8.87 10.91 4.91
N SER A 132 9.14 12.09 5.46
CA SER A 132 10.29 12.27 6.33
C SER A 132 10.13 11.43 7.62
N GLY A 133 11.26 11.05 8.22
CA GLY A 133 11.25 10.38 9.54
C GLY A 133 10.73 11.28 10.66
N GLU A 134 10.82 12.60 10.49
CA GLU A 134 10.31 13.60 11.45
C GLU A 134 8.78 13.65 11.43
N ASP A 135 8.17 13.63 10.24
CA ASP A 135 6.71 13.66 10.10
C ASP A 135 6.03 12.34 10.45
N CYS A 136 6.71 11.23 10.17
CA CYS A 136 6.16 9.86 10.25
C CYS A 136 7.16 8.85 10.85
N PRO A 137 7.61 9.04 12.11
CA PRO A 137 8.63 8.18 12.72
C PRO A 137 8.19 6.73 12.85
N SER A 138 6.90 6.48 13.03
CA SER A 138 6.31 5.15 13.17
C SER A 138 6.37 4.30 11.89
N VAL A 139 6.58 4.91 10.72
CA VAL A 139 6.70 4.20 9.44
C VAL A 139 8.08 3.56 9.29
N TYR A 140 9.12 4.16 9.88
CA TYR A 140 10.50 3.69 9.84
C TYR A 140 10.73 2.48 10.77
#